data_AF-A0A9W6TSP7-F1
#
_entry.id   AF-A0A9W6TSP7-F1
#
_cell.length_a   1.000
_cell.length_b   1.000
_cell.length_c   1.000
_cell.angle_alpha   90.00
_cell.angle_beta   90.00
_cell.angle_gamma   90.00
#
_symmetry.space_group_name_H-M   'P 1'
#
loop_
_entity.id
_entity.type
_entity.pdbx_description
1 polymer ?
#
loop_
_entity_poly.entity_id
_entity_poly.type
_entity_poly.pdbx_seq_one_letter_code
_entity_poly.pdbx_strand_id
1 'polypeptide(L)'
;MQAKEGAAEAAAETSVLVDSGKPQRKPRATQRKLKASTASADTETTDSSDLRDSAEAEMLAETANVSVIAIQDALVTSDGPPSATFEAPVSLPPLAAIRPLTYLSAISVDPVAAVGFVRWKVGSGMGHVEYFSVNDDAIVILTSASIQINVELEHSAMVAKSSPVIFKVWAGVEMLSKCESSVRREGDRVLSVLQLGCTLPAETIIRVEYHGAGVVYSGSRLVLRLLNT
;
A
#
# COMPACT_ATOMS: atom_id res chain seq x y z
N MET A 1 -18.37 18.05 -73.56
CA MET A 1 -17.13 18.70 -73.09
C MET A 1 -16.74 17.95 -71.82
N GLN A 2 -15.71 17.08 -71.76
CA GLN A 2 -14.29 17.23 -72.12
C GLN A 2 -13.71 18.52 -71.53
N ALA A 3 -12.61 18.57 -70.76
CA ALA A 3 -11.71 17.54 -70.20
C ALA A 3 -11.13 18.07 -68.83
N LYS A 4 -10.04 17.63 -68.18
CA LYS A 4 -8.90 16.72 -68.47
C LYS A 4 -8.22 16.26 -67.15
N GLU A 5 -7.16 15.45 -67.24
CA GLU A 5 -6.30 14.99 -66.12
C GLU A 5 -5.19 15.98 -65.71
N GLY A 6 -4.48 15.66 -64.60
CA GLY A 6 -3.15 16.19 -64.22
C GLY A 6 -3.04 16.41 -62.70
N ALA A 7 -2.41 15.62 -61.82
CA ALA A 7 -1.22 14.74 -61.82
C ALA A 7 0.03 15.37 -61.14
N ALA A 8 0.69 14.55 -60.29
CA ALA A 8 2.06 14.65 -59.77
C ALA A 8 2.49 15.82 -58.86
N GLU A 9 2.54 15.52 -57.55
CA GLU A 9 3.80 15.44 -56.77
C GLU A 9 5.07 16.12 -57.32
N ALA A 10 5.62 17.06 -56.53
CA ALA A 10 7.05 17.38 -56.53
C ALA A 10 7.47 17.87 -55.13
N ALA A 11 8.36 17.13 -54.47
CA ALA A 11 9.06 17.61 -53.28
C ALA A 11 10.21 18.55 -53.68
N ALA A 12 10.44 19.60 -52.90
CA ALA A 12 11.66 20.40 -52.96
C ALA A 12 12.04 20.85 -51.55
N GLU A 13 13.26 20.53 -51.16
CA GLU A 13 13.80 20.76 -49.82
C GLU A 13 14.01 22.26 -49.56
N THR A 14 13.75 22.72 -48.34
CA THR A 14 14.21 24.04 -47.89
C THR A 14 15.07 23.88 -46.65
N SER A 15 16.38 23.81 -46.86
CA SER A 15 17.38 23.85 -45.80
C SER A 15 17.41 25.21 -45.12
N VAL A 16 17.14 25.28 -43.81
CA VAL A 16 17.42 26.47 -43.00
C VAL A 16 18.26 26.11 -41.78
N LEU A 17 19.29 26.93 -41.62
CA LEU A 17 20.40 26.89 -40.67
C LEU A 17 20.11 26.36 -39.25
N VAL A 18 21.12 25.63 -38.79
CA VAL A 18 21.52 25.42 -37.40
C VAL A 18 21.51 26.74 -36.60
N ASP A 19 20.70 26.82 -35.55
CA ASP A 19 21.01 27.64 -34.37
C ASP A 19 21.28 26.72 -33.17
N SER A 20 22.57 26.51 -32.89
CA SER A 20 23.03 25.69 -31.78
C SER A 20 23.20 26.53 -30.52
N GLY A 21 22.09 27.04 -30.00
CA GLY A 21 21.99 27.76 -28.73
C GLY A 21 22.55 26.93 -27.57
N LYS A 22 23.83 27.12 -27.23
CA LYS A 22 24.51 26.41 -26.14
C LYS A 22 23.83 26.71 -24.80
N PRO A 23 23.35 25.71 -24.03
CA PRO A 23 22.74 25.96 -22.73
C PRO A 23 23.78 26.51 -21.75
N GLN A 24 23.60 27.77 -21.36
CA GLN A 24 24.48 28.50 -20.46
C GLN A 24 24.44 27.88 -19.05
N ARG A 25 25.38 26.99 -18.74
CA ARG A 25 25.49 26.35 -17.42
C ARG A 25 25.72 27.41 -16.34
N LYS A 26 24.78 27.48 -15.38
CA LYS A 26 24.92 28.30 -14.17
C LYS A 26 26.18 27.87 -13.37
N PRO A 27 26.93 28.81 -12.77
CA PRO A 27 28.13 28.48 -12.00
C PRO A 27 27.79 27.60 -10.78
N ARG A 28 28.55 26.52 -10.62
CA ARG A 28 28.40 25.55 -9.51
C ARG A 28 28.92 26.17 -8.22
N ALA A 29 28.08 26.20 -7.18
CA ALA A 29 28.46 26.72 -5.86
C ALA A 29 29.65 25.94 -5.26
N THR A 30 30.57 26.69 -4.63
CA THR A 30 31.80 26.17 -4.02
C THR A 30 31.48 25.28 -2.81
N GLN A 31 32.05 24.07 -2.77
CA GLN A 31 31.92 23.20 -1.59
C GLN A 31 32.67 23.82 -0.39
N ARG A 32 31.95 24.06 0.72
CA ARG A 32 32.56 24.39 2.01
C ARG A 32 33.25 23.14 2.57
N LYS A 33 34.59 23.16 2.63
CA LYS A 33 35.36 22.26 3.49
C LYS A 33 35.00 22.54 4.96
N LEU A 34 34.18 21.68 5.57
CA LEU A 34 34.15 21.55 7.01
C LEU A 34 35.31 20.63 7.42
N LYS A 35 36.19 21.15 8.27
CA LYS A 35 37.36 20.43 8.77
C LYS A 35 36.88 19.36 9.75
N ALA A 36 37.36 18.13 9.60
CA ALA A 36 37.32 17.16 10.69
C ALA A 36 38.22 17.68 11.82
N SER A 37 37.65 17.86 13.01
CA SER A 37 38.39 18.08 14.25
C SER A 37 38.33 16.80 15.06
N THR A 38 39.40 16.01 14.96
CA THR A 38 39.67 14.86 15.81
C THR A 38 39.75 15.31 17.26
N ALA A 39 39.03 14.63 18.15
CA ALA A 39 39.23 14.74 19.60
C ALA A 39 39.15 13.34 20.20
N SER A 40 40.31 12.76 20.50
CA SER A 40 40.43 11.54 21.28
C SER A 40 40.25 11.86 22.76
N ALA A 41 39.62 10.94 23.50
CA ALA A 41 39.77 10.79 24.94
C ALA A 41 39.51 9.32 25.28
N ASP A 42 40.49 8.67 25.91
CA ASP A 42 40.52 7.23 26.19
C ASP A 42 40.05 6.92 27.63
N THR A 43 39.57 5.68 27.86
CA THR A 43 39.58 4.93 29.14
C THR A 43 38.79 5.54 30.34
N GLU A 44 38.34 4.82 31.37
CA GLU A 44 38.52 3.45 31.89
C GLU A 44 37.13 2.78 32.13
N THR A 45 36.92 1.48 31.91
CA THR A 45 37.23 0.33 32.78
C THR A 45 36.55 0.35 34.16
N THR A 46 35.45 -0.40 34.34
CA THR A 46 35.16 -1.14 35.58
C THR A 46 34.44 -2.44 35.26
N ASP A 47 34.89 -3.52 35.91
CA ASP A 47 34.42 -4.90 35.77
C ASP A 47 33.52 -5.28 36.95
N SER A 48 32.46 -6.04 36.71
CA SER A 48 31.78 -6.85 37.73
C SER A 48 30.78 -7.81 37.08
N SER A 49 31.18 -9.06 36.97
CA SER A 49 30.31 -10.23 36.79
C SER A 49 29.16 -10.27 37.80
N ASP A 50 28.01 -10.84 37.40
CA ASP A 50 27.45 -11.90 38.24
C ASP A 50 26.65 -12.95 37.45
N LEU A 51 26.71 -14.19 37.93
CA LEU A 51 26.16 -15.38 37.28
C LEU A 51 24.79 -15.75 37.87
N ARG A 52 23.78 -16.02 37.03
CA ARG A 52 22.75 -17.01 37.37
C ARG A 52 21.92 -17.55 36.19
N ASP A 53 22.51 -18.55 35.56
CA ASP A 53 21.99 -19.90 35.28
C ASP A 53 20.47 -20.22 35.32
N SER A 54 20.07 -21.02 34.32
CA SER A 54 18.98 -22.01 34.28
C SER A 54 17.51 -21.60 34.52
N ALA A 55 16.70 -21.75 33.47
CA ALA A 55 15.84 -22.94 33.33
C ALA A 55 15.37 -23.13 31.88
N GLU A 56 15.57 -24.33 31.31
CA GLU A 56 14.92 -24.76 30.07
C GLU A 56 13.48 -25.22 30.34
N ALA A 57 12.59 -25.02 29.35
CA ALA A 57 11.31 -25.72 29.29
C ALA A 57 10.92 -25.95 27.83
N GLU A 58 11.00 -27.22 27.45
CA GLU A 58 10.52 -27.85 26.21
C GLU A 58 9.15 -27.31 25.76
N MET A 59 8.99 -26.90 24.50
CA MET A 59 8.50 -27.77 23.41
C MET A 59 7.16 -28.46 23.74
N LEU A 60 6.12 -28.04 23.04
CA LEU A 60 5.22 -28.94 22.31
C LEU A 60 4.51 -28.16 21.19
N ALA A 61 4.59 -28.68 19.98
CA ALA A 61 3.72 -28.23 18.89
C ALA A 61 2.43 -29.05 18.96
N GLU A 62 1.26 -28.43 18.80
CA GLU A 62 0.06 -29.18 18.47
C GLU A 62 -0.67 -28.61 17.24
N THR A 63 -0.69 -29.51 16.27
CA THR A 63 -1.26 -29.49 14.93
C THR A 63 -2.69 -28.98 14.81
N ALA A 64 -2.99 -28.48 13.61
CA ALA A 64 -4.35 -28.20 13.16
C ALA A 64 -5.27 -29.43 13.28
N ASN A 65 -6.45 -29.24 13.85
CA ASN A 65 -7.58 -30.16 13.66
C ASN A 65 -8.56 -29.57 12.64
N VAL A 66 -8.50 -30.13 11.44
CA VAL A 66 -9.52 -29.96 10.41
C VAL A 66 -10.75 -30.75 10.84
N SER A 67 -11.85 -30.07 11.15
CA SER A 67 -13.14 -30.73 11.39
C SER A 67 -13.70 -31.25 10.06
N VAL A 68 -13.38 -32.52 9.75
CA VAL A 68 -13.89 -33.24 8.59
C VAL A 68 -15.41 -33.40 8.69
N ILE A 69 -16.08 -33.24 7.55
CA ILE A 69 -17.52 -33.44 7.37
C ILE A 69 -17.88 -34.90 7.67
N ALA A 70 -18.74 -35.12 8.67
CA ALA A 70 -19.41 -36.41 8.89
C ALA A 70 -20.86 -36.33 8.41
N ILE A 71 -21.12 -36.92 7.24
CA ILE A 71 -22.45 -37.26 6.72
C ILE A 71 -22.69 -38.76 6.98
N GLN A 72 -23.96 -39.15 7.18
CA GLN A 72 -24.50 -40.47 7.61
C GLN A 72 -24.75 -40.54 9.13
N ASP A 73 -25.82 -41.18 9.62
CA ASP A 73 -26.94 -41.82 8.92
C ASP A 73 -28.22 -41.71 9.77
N ALA A 74 -29.38 -41.51 9.15
CA ALA A 74 -30.67 -41.41 9.84
C ALA A 74 -31.64 -42.50 9.35
N LEU A 75 -31.44 -43.67 9.95
CA LEU A 75 -32.23 -44.90 9.88
C LEU A 75 -33.66 -44.78 9.30
N VAL A 76 -33.88 -45.44 8.17
CA VAL A 76 -35.22 -45.73 7.61
C VAL A 76 -35.98 -46.70 8.52
N THR A 77 -37.12 -46.26 9.08
CA THR A 77 -38.36 -47.08 9.14
C THR A 77 -39.56 -46.27 9.66
N SER A 78 -40.57 -46.05 8.81
CA SER A 78 -41.99 -46.01 9.20
C SER A 78 -42.88 -46.01 7.95
N ASP A 79 -43.80 -46.98 7.85
CA ASP A 79 -44.82 -47.02 6.80
C ASP A 79 -45.89 -45.93 7.02
N GLY A 80 -46.27 -45.23 5.95
CA GLY A 80 -47.37 -44.25 5.96
C GLY A 80 -47.67 -43.70 4.55
N PRO A 81 -48.94 -43.50 4.17
CA PRO A 81 -49.32 -43.15 2.80
C PRO A 81 -48.96 -41.69 2.43
N PRO A 82 -48.76 -41.39 1.13
CA PRO A 82 -48.19 -40.12 0.69
C PRO A 82 -49.19 -38.96 0.84
N SER A 83 -48.95 -38.11 1.84
CA SER A 83 -49.56 -36.78 1.90
C SER A 83 -48.64 -35.79 1.20
N ALA A 84 -49.16 -35.05 0.22
CA ALA A 84 -48.37 -34.13 -0.61
C ALA A 84 -47.93 -32.89 0.21
N THR A 85 -46.78 -33.00 0.87
CA THR A 85 -46.14 -31.89 1.56
C THR A 85 -45.43 -31.00 0.53
N PHE A 86 -45.92 -29.78 0.35
CA PHE A 86 -45.18 -28.73 -0.35
C PHE A 86 -43.93 -28.40 0.46
N GLU A 87 -42.76 -28.79 -0.05
CA GLU A 87 -41.48 -28.30 0.48
C GLU A 87 -41.40 -26.79 0.26
N ALA A 88 -41.43 -26.03 1.36
CA ALA A 88 -41.13 -24.60 1.30
C ALA A 88 -39.65 -24.44 0.89
N PRO A 89 -39.33 -23.60 -0.10
CA PRO A 89 -37.94 -23.42 -0.53
C PRO A 89 -37.10 -22.87 0.63
N VAL A 90 -36.12 -23.67 1.08
CA VAL A 90 -35.14 -23.26 2.08
C VAL A 90 -34.31 -22.14 1.47
N SER A 91 -34.65 -20.90 1.82
CA SER A 91 -33.88 -19.72 1.44
C SER A 91 -32.55 -19.75 2.16
N LEU A 92 -31.54 -20.35 1.51
CA LEU A 92 -30.14 -20.22 1.92
C LEU A 92 -29.81 -18.73 2.08
N PRO A 93 -29.20 -18.30 3.20
CA PRO A 93 -28.71 -16.94 3.30
C PRO A 93 -27.74 -16.71 2.13
N PRO A 94 -27.81 -15.56 1.44
CA PRO A 94 -26.96 -15.30 0.28
C PRO A 94 -25.50 -15.52 0.69
N LEU A 95 -24.78 -16.38 -0.04
CA LEU A 95 -23.36 -16.60 0.21
C LEU A 95 -22.69 -15.24 0.33
N ALA A 96 -21.97 -15.02 1.43
CA ALA A 96 -21.29 -13.77 1.68
C ALA A 96 -20.33 -13.48 0.53
N ALA A 97 -20.75 -12.59 -0.39
CA ALA A 97 -20.02 -12.30 -1.61
C ALA A 97 -18.60 -11.88 -1.22
N ILE A 98 -17.61 -12.69 -1.61
CA ILE A 98 -16.22 -12.48 -1.23
C ILE A 98 -15.79 -11.14 -1.80
N ARG A 99 -15.72 -10.12 -0.93
CA ARG A 99 -15.56 -8.75 -1.41
C ARG A 99 -14.19 -8.56 -2.02
N PRO A 100 -14.13 -8.00 -3.25
CA PRO A 100 -12.89 -7.72 -3.95
C PRO A 100 -11.92 -6.91 -3.10
N LEU A 101 -10.66 -7.34 -3.12
CA LEU A 101 -9.63 -6.86 -2.21
C LEU A 101 -8.32 -6.73 -2.97
N THR A 102 -7.75 -5.53 -2.97
CA THR A 102 -6.45 -5.24 -3.59
C THR A 102 -5.45 -4.98 -2.47
N TYR A 103 -4.39 -5.78 -2.39
CA TYR A 103 -3.32 -5.63 -1.41
C TYR A 103 -2.08 -5.03 -2.07
N LEU A 104 -1.66 -3.89 -1.56
CA LEU A 104 -0.44 -3.21 -1.96
C LEU A 104 0.58 -3.29 -0.82
N SER A 105 1.85 -3.41 -1.19
CA SER A 105 2.98 -3.33 -0.26
C SER A 105 3.83 -2.13 -0.61
N ALA A 106 4.42 -1.47 0.39
CA ALA A 106 5.32 -0.36 0.11
C ALA A 106 6.57 -0.86 -0.63
N ILE A 107 6.95 -0.16 -1.69
CA ILE A 107 8.29 -0.25 -2.23
C ILE A 107 9.17 0.51 -1.24
N SER A 108 10.14 -0.19 -0.63
CA SER A 108 11.07 0.42 0.33
C SER A 108 11.61 1.73 -0.23
N VAL A 109 11.39 2.82 0.51
CA VAL A 109 11.86 4.14 0.12
C VAL A 109 13.18 4.38 0.83
N ASP A 110 14.17 4.91 0.12
CA ASP A 110 15.40 5.44 0.71
C ASP A 110 15.05 6.44 1.84
N PRO A 111 15.92 6.62 2.87
CA PRO A 111 15.64 7.51 4.00
C PRO A 111 15.23 8.90 3.53
N VAL A 112 13.94 9.22 3.72
CA VAL A 112 13.37 10.48 3.26
C VAL A 112 13.67 11.52 4.33
N ALA A 113 14.52 12.47 3.99
CA ALA A 113 14.84 13.62 4.84
C ALA A 113 13.72 14.68 4.89
N ALA A 114 12.60 14.43 4.20
CA ALA A 114 11.49 15.35 4.00
C ALA A 114 10.16 14.60 3.82
N VAL A 115 9.06 15.34 3.80
CA VAL A 115 7.71 14.82 3.49
C VAL A 115 7.68 14.27 2.06
N GLY A 116 6.99 13.14 1.82
CA GLY A 116 6.88 12.55 0.49
C GLY A 116 5.82 11.47 0.37
N PHE A 117 5.42 11.14 -0.87
CA PHE A 117 4.44 10.08 -1.13
C PHE A 117 5.07 8.68 -1.06
N VAL A 118 4.36 7.76 -0.42
CA VAL A 118 4.75 6.35 -0.33
C VAL A 118 4.52 5.68 -1.68
N ARG A 119 5.53 4.98 -2.19
CA ARG A 119 5.40 4.15 -3.40
C ARG A 119 4.89 2.77 -3.06
N TRP A 120 4.00 2.26 -3.90
CA TRP A 120 3.27 1.01 -3.71
C TRP A 120 3.50 0.07 -4.89
N LYS A 121 3.56 -1.23 -4.60
CA LYS A 121 3.49 -2.30 -5.60
C LYS A 121 2.34 -3.23 -5.26
N VAL A 122 1.67 -3.76 -6.27
CA VAL A 122 0.65 -4.81 -6.09
C VAL A 122 1.33 -6.04 -5.50
N GLY A 123 0.85 -6.47 -4.33
CA GLY A 123 1.36 -7.66 -3.62
C GLY A 123 0.49 -8.89 -3.88
N SER A 124 -0.83 -8.74 -3.74
CA SER A 124 -1.79 -9.82 -3.97
C SER A 124 -3.22 -9.29 -4.12
N GLY A 125 -4.16 -10.19 -4.47
CA GLY A 125 -5.55 -9.85 -4.71
C GLY A 125 -5.76 -9.16 -6.05
N MET A 126 -6.16 -9.93 -7.07
CA MET A 126 -6.62 -9.39 -8.35
C MET A 126 -8.05 -8.87 -8.24
N GLY A 127 -8.32 -8.04 -7.22
CA GLY A 127 -9.66 -7.59 -6.86
C GLY A 127 -10.40 -7.01 -8.07
N HIS A 128 -9.88 -5.91 -8.63
CA HIS A 128 -10.39 -5.35 -9.88
C HIS A 128 -9.38 -4.48 -10.64
N VAL A 129 -9.00 -4.92 -11.83
CA VAL A 129 -8.42 -4.05 -12.88
C VAL A 129 -9.44 -3.08 -13.50
N GLU A 130 -10.74 -3.24 -13.18
CA GLU A 130 -11.85 -2.41 -13.67
C GLU A 130 -12.18 -1.23 -12.74
N TYR A 131 -11.74 -1.28 -11.48
CA TYR A 131 -12.02 -0.26 -10.47
C TYR A 131 -10.77 0.47 -10.02
N PHE A 132 -9.59 -0.15 -10.07
CA PHE A 132 -8.33 0.43 -9.61
C PHE A 132 -7.20 0.19 -10.60
N SER A 133 -6.39 1.22 -10.84
CA SER A 133 -5.06 1.10 -11.46
C SER A 133 -4.01 1.61 -10.48
N VAL A 134 -2.83 0.99 -10.44
CA VAL A 134 -1.75 1.34 -9.51
C VAL A 134 -0.54 1.80 -10.32
N ASN A 135 -0.04 3.00 -10.01
CA ASN A 135 1.07 3.64 -10.70
C ASN A 135 2.02 4.27 -9.66
N ASP A 136 3.08 3.54 -9.30
CA ASP A 136 4.08 3.89 -8.28
C ASP A 136 3.49 4.48 -6.98
N ASP A 137 3.38 5.80 -6.85
CA ASP A 137 2.91 6.48 -5.62
C ASP A 137 1.39 6.70 -5.55
N ALA A 138 0.67 6.28 -6.59
CA ALA A 138 -0.73 6.60 -6.82
C ALA A 138 -1.61 5.36 -7.10
N ILE A 139 -2.85 5.38 -6.60
CA ILE A 139 -3.94 4.53 -7.10
C ILE A 139 -4.97 5.39 -7.80
N VAL A 140 -5.27 5.09 -9.05
CA VAL A 140 -6.34 5.72 -9.83
C VAL A 140 -7.61 4.90 -9.67
N ILE A 141 -8.69 5.54 -9.24
CA ILE A 141 -10.05 5.00 -9.29
C ILE A 141 -10.50 5.02 -10.76
N LEU A 142 -10.81 3.87 -11.33
CA LEU A 142 -11.25 3.75 -12.73
C LEU A 142 -12.78 3.84 -12.84
N THR A 143 -13.49 3.33 -11.84
CA THR A 143 -14.95 3.31 -11.77
C THR A 143 -15.38 3.86 -10.41
N SER A 144 -16.34 4.81 -10.40
CA SER A 144 -16.87 5.42 -9.17
C SER A 144 -17.35 4.36 -8.19
N ALA A 145 -16.85 4.38 -6.95
CA ALA A 145 -17.11 3.31 -5.99
C ALA A 145 -17.05 3.75 -4.53
N SER A 146 -17.81 3.06 -3.69
CA SER A 146 -17.64 3.07 -2.24
C SER A 146 -16.52 2.10 -1.85
N ILE A 147 -15.53 2.58 -1.11
CA ILE A 147 -14.35 1.82 -0.72
C ILE A 147 -14.02 1.97 0.77
N GLN A 148 -13.46 0.92 1.35
CA GLN A 148 -12.70 0.97 2.59
C GLN A 148 -11.21 0.98 2.23
N ILE A 149 -10.49 2.01 2.71
CA ILE A 149 -9.04 2.14 2.63
C ILE A 149 -8.47 1.82 4.00
N ASN A 150 -7.59 0.82 4.08
CA ASN A 150 -6.81 0.53 5.29
C ASN A 150 -5.32 0.74 4.98
N VAL A 151 -4.66 1.58 5.78
CA VAL A 151 -3.21 1.86 5.70
C VAL A 151 -2.56 1.30 6.97
N GLU A 152 -1.58 0.42 6.81
CA GLU A 152 -0.69 -0.07 7.85
C GLU A 152 0.73 0.40 7.50
N LEU A 153 1.20 1.46 8.14
CA LEU A 153 2.49 2.06 7.83
C LEU A 153 3.53 1.65 8.88
N GLU A 154 4.49 0.83 8.47
CA GLU A 154 5.72 0.57 9.23
C GLU A 154 6.77 1.62 8.87
N HIS A 155 7.24 2.38 9.85
CA HIS A 155 8.20 3.46 9.63
C HIS A 155 9.18 3.62 10.80
N SER A 156 10.25 4.38 10.60
CA SER A 156 11.20 4.71 11.67
C SER A 156 10.52 5.51 12.79
N ALA A 157 10.98 5.31 14.03
CA ALA A 157 10.55 6.06 15.19
C ALA A 157 10.89 7.56 15.02
N MET A 158 9.86 8.41 15.05
CA MET A 158 10.07 9.84 14.93
C MET A 158 10.78 10.41 16.16
N VAL A 159 11.72 11.33 15.93
CA VAL A 159 12.37 12.12 16.97
C VAL A 159 11.37 13.14 17.51
N ALA A 160 11.37 13.37 18.83
CA ALA A 160 10.36 14.16 19.58
C ALA A 160 10.18 15.66 19.18
N LYS A 161 10.80 16.11 18.09
CA LYS A 161 10.62 17.45 17.48
C LYS A 161 9.94 17.40 16.10
N SER A 162 9.44 16.24 15.68
CA SER A 162 8.73 16.06 14.41
C SER A 162 7.33 16.68 14.43
N SER A 163 6.70 16.72 13.25
CA SER A 163 5.24 16.87 13.15
C SER A 163 4.53 15.81 14.01
N PRO A 164 3.37 16.12 14.63
CA PRO A 164 2.50 15.11 15.23
C PRO A 164 1.80 14.26 14.16
N VAL A 165 1.71 14.73 12.92
CA VAL A 165 1.17 13.96 11.80
C VAL A 165 2.20 12.97 11.31
N ILE A 166 1.82 11.70 11.27
CA ILE A 166 2.65 10.59 10.79
C ILE A 166 2.48 10.41 9.29
N PHE A 167 1.22 10.34 8.82
CA PHE A 167 0.90 10.32 7.41
C PHE A 167 -0.50 10.87 7.13
N LYS A 168 -0.76 11.21 5.87
CA LYS A 168 -2.06 11.65 5.35
C LYS A 168 -2.48 10.76 4.19
N VAL A 169 -3.79 10.61 4.00
CA VAL A 169 -4.39 9.97 2.84
C VAL A 169 -5.12 11.04 2.04
N TRP A 170 -4.79 11.14 0.76
CA TRP A 170 -5.28 12.14 -0.17
C TRP A 170 -6.12 11.49 -1.27
N ALA A 171 -7.10 12.23 -1.79
CA ALA A 171 -7.90 11.93 -2.98
C ALA A 171 -7.86 13.15 -3.92
N GLY A 172 -7.04 13.09 -4.96
CA GLY A 172 -6.73 14.26 -5.79
C GLY A 172 -6.08 15.37 -4.98
N VAL A 173 -6.83 16.43 -4.70
CA VAL A 173 -6.42 17.57 -3.87
C VAL A 173 -7.06 17.58 -2.47
N GLU A 174 -7.99 16.67 -2.19
CA GLU A 174 -8.69 16.58 -0.91
C GLU A 174 -7.96 15.65 0.07
N MET A 175 -7.80 16.06 1.32
CA MET A 175 -7.27 15.20 2.38
C MET A 175 -8.42 14.39 2.99
N LEU A 176 -8.49 13.10 2.68
CA LEU A 176 -9.51 12.20 3.24
C LEU A 176 -9.35 12.02 4.75
N SER A 177 -8.11 11.82 5.21
CA SER A 177 -7.81 11.63 6.64
C SER A 177 -6.31 11.71 6.93
N LYS A 178 -5.94 11.70 8.21
CA LYS A 178 -4.57 11.72 8.72
C LYS A 178 -4.40 10.75 9.89
N CYS A 179 -3.18 10.23 10.06
CA CYS A 179 -2.77 9.44 11.22
C CYS A 179 -1.77 10.25 12.06
N GLU A 180 -2.01 10.34 13.37
CA GLU A 180 -1.17 11.10 14.33
C GLU A 180 -0.63 10.22 15.47
N SER A 181 -0.90 8.91 15.43
CA SER A 181 -0.58 7.98 16.51
C SER A 181 -0.02 6.65 16.00
N SER A 182 0.85 6.06 16.79
CA SER A 182 1.40 4.71 16.57
C SER A 182 0.72 3.69 17.46
N VAL A 183 0.43 2.52 16.92
CA VAL A 183 -0.19 1.40 17.67
C VAL A 183 0.84 0.41 18.24
N ARG A 184 2.06 0.36 17.70
CA ARG A 184 3.15 -0.49 18.18
C ARG A 184 4.51 0.19 17.94
N ARG A 185 5.47 -0.06 18.83
CA ARG A 185 6.89 0.25 18.65
C ARG A 185 7.73 -0.99 19.00
N GLU A 186 8.75 -1.26 18.19
CA GLU A 186 9.72 -2.34 18.37
C GLU A 186 11.10 -1.79 17.96
N GLY A 187 11.95 -1.47 18.94
CA GLY A 187 13.22 -0.79 18.68
C GLY A 187 13.03 0.56 17.98
N ASP A 188 13.65 0.71 16.82
CA ASP A 188 13.52 1.87 15.94
C ASP A 188 12.31 1.81 15.00
N ARG A 189 11.57 0.68 14.96
CA ARG A 189 10.39 0.50 14.11
C ARG A 189 9.12 0.87 14.83
N VAL A 190 8.20 1.48 14.11
CA VAL A 190 6.90 1.93 14.59
C VAL A 190 5.84 1.54 13.56
N LEU A 191 4.72 1.00 14.04
CA LEU A 191 3.54 0.74 13.23
C LEU A 191 2.46 1.77 13.55
N SER A 192 1.94 2.41 12.50
CA SER A 192 0.81 3.33 12.55
C SER A 192 -0.28 2.85 11.60
N VAL A 193 -1.53 2.91 12.05
CA VAL A 193 -2.67 2.32 11.32
C VAL A 193 -3.77 3.35 11.14
N LEU A 194 -4.38 3.35 9.96
CA LEU A 194 -5.55 4.16 9.63
C LEU A 194 -6.55 3.32 8.84
N GLN A 195 -7.83 3.42 9.17
CA GLN A 195 -8.92 2.81 8.42
C GLN A 195 -9.98 3.89 8.15
N LEU A 196 -10.45 4.00 6.91
CA LEU A 196 -11.50 4.94 6.53
C LEU A 196 -12.39 4.35 5.43
N GLY A 197 -13.69 4.69 5.48
CA GLY A 197 -14.64 4.43 4.39
C GLY A 197 -14.91 5.73 3.64
N CYS A 198 -14.97 5.67 2.31
CA CYS A 198 -15.28 6.83 1.46
C CYS A 198 -15.93 6.38 0.15
N THR A 199 -16.63 7.28 -0.52
CA THR A 199 -17.13 7.08 -1.90
C THR A 199 -16.38 8.04 -2.80
N LEU A 200 -15.64 7.49 -3.77
CA LEU A 200 -14.79 8.28 -4.67
C LEU A 200 -15.31 8.17 -6.11
N PRO A 201 -15.34 9.27 -6.88
CA PRO A 201 -15.65 9.22 -8.30
C PRO A 201 -14.50 8.56 -9.10
N ALA A 202 -14.82 8.10 -10.30
CA ALA A 202 -13.83 7.75 -11.31
C ALA A 202 -12.81 8.88 -11.53
N GLU A 203 -11.62 8.51 -12.02
CA GLU A 203 -10.44 9.35 -12.22
C GLU A 203 -9.81 9.94 -10.95
N THR A 204 -10.38 9.70 -9.77
CA THR A 204 -9.78 10.10 -8.47
C THR A 204 -8.43 9.41 -8.25
N ILE A 205 -7.43 10.17 -7.81
CA ILE A 205 -6.10 9.65 -7.49
C ILE A 205 -5.91 9.58 -5.97
N ILE A 206 -5.84 8.38 -5.40
CA ILE A 206 -5.45 8.17 -4.00
C ILE A 206 -3.92 8.22 -3.88
N ARG A 207 -3.41 8.95 -2.88
CA ARG A 207 -1.99 8.89 -2.45
C ARG A 207 -1.87 8.84 -0.93
N VAL A 208 -0.78 8.26 -0.44
CA VAL A 208 -0.41 8.29 0.98
C VAL A 208 0.86 9.12 1.14
N GLU A 209 0.79 10.20 1.90
CA GLU A 209 1.89 11.14 2.14
C GLU A 209 2.47 10.90 3.54
N TYR A 210 3.74 10.53 3.64
CA TYR A 210 4.44 10.33 4.91
C TYR A 210 5.09 11.64 5.39
N HIS A 211 4.89 11.97 6.67
CA HIS A 211 5.30 13.24 7.30
C HIS A 211 6.47 13.09 8.29
N GLY A 212 7.06 11.91 8.40
CA GLY A 212 8.20 11.65 9.27
C GLY A 212 9.56 11.89 8.61
N ALA A 213 10.57 12.15 9.43
CA ALA A 213 11.97 11.98 9.02
C ALA A 213 12.38 10.53 9.28
N GLY A 214 12.72 9.77 8.24
CA GLY A 214 13.08 8.35 8.37
C GLY A 214 12.79 7.53 7.12
N VAL A 215 12.71 6.20 7.27
CA VAL A 215 12.28 5.28 6.22
C VAL A 215 10.85 4.80 6.43
N VAL A 216 10.17 4.50 5.33
CA VAL A 216 8.96 3.66 5.30
C VAL A 216 9.41 2.25 4.89
N TYR A 217 9.19 1.28 5.77
CA TYR A 217 9.61 -0.10 5.56
C TYR A 217 8.67 -0.82 4.59
N SER A 218 9.21 -1.76 3.82
CA SER A 218 8.45 -2.58 2.85
C SER A 218 7.42 -3.53 3.48
N GLY A 219 7.41 -3.67 4.82
CA GLY A 219 6.35 -4.38 5.54
C GLY A 219 5.02 -3.61 5.53
N SER A 220 5.05 -2.30 5.27
CA SER A 220 3.87 -1.44 5.16
C SER A 220 2.90 -1.91 4.08
N ARG A 221 1.60 -1.77 4.36
CA ARG A 221 0.50 -2.27 3.52
C ARG A 221 -0.54 -1.19 3.28
N LEU A 222 -1.13 -1.23 2.09
CA LEU A 222 -2.30 -0.46 1.72
C LEU A 222 -3.32 -1.41 1.11
N VAL A 223 -4.50 -1.48 1.72
CA VAL A 223 -5.55 -2.42 1.35
C VAL A 223 -6.79 -1.66 0.92
N LEU A 224 -7.27 -1.96 -0.28
CA LEU A 224 -8.48 -1.37 -0.86
C LEU A 224 -9.55 -2.45 -0.97
N ARG A 225 -10.68 -2.23 -0.30
CA ARG A 225 -11.85 -3.12 -0.30
C ARG A 225 -13.04 -2.37 -0.90
N LEU A 226 -13.67 -2.90 -1.94
CA LEU A 226 -14.97 -2.39 -2.39
C LEU A 226 -16.03 -2.62 -1.30
N LEU A 227 -16.91 -1.65 -1.12
CA LEU A 227 -18.11 -1.75 -0.29
C LEU A 227 -19.31 -1.81 -1.22
N ASN A 228 -20.29 -2.68 -0.94
CA ASN A 228 -21.47 -2.80 -1.78
C ASN A 228 -22.17 -1.43 -1.90
N THR A 229 -22.38 -1.00 -3.13
CA THR A 229 -23.39 -0.02 -3.55
C THR A 229 -24.71 -0.76 -3.84
#